data_AF-A0AAN1XW21-F1
#
_entry.id   AF-A0AAN1XW21-F1
#
_cell.length_a   1.000
_cell.length_b   1.000
_cell.length_c   1.000
_cell.angle_alpha   90.00
_cell.angle_beta   90.00
_cell.angle_gamma   90.00
#
_symmetry.space_group_name_H-M   'P 1'
#
loop_
_entity.id
_entity.type
_entity.pdbx_description
1 polymer ?
#
loop_
_entity_poly.entity_id
_entity_poly.type
_entity_poly.pdbx_seq_one_letter_code
_entity_poly.pdbx_strand_id
1 'polypeptide(L)'
;MITLRGQVVPLIRVGEFFRLDAPRDPEKVMIVIVGLQGRQVGLVVDSFQGEQEIVIKPLSDVIGRIPGISGATILGNGSISLIIDVHSLVAGAYGAGKATRAEFSGV
;
A
#
# COMPACT_ATOMS: atom_id res chain seq x y z
N MET A 1 -7.18 -12.76 -6.24
CA MET A 1 -8.13 -12.78 -5.10
C MET A 1 -7.81 -14.00 -4.26
N ILE A 2 -8.16 -13.99 -2.97
CA ILE A 2 -8.08 -15.17 -2.08
C ILE A 2 -9.41 -15.38 -1.36
N THR A 3 -9.63 -16.59 -0.85
CA THR A 3 -10.75 -16.86 0.06
C THR A 3 -10.25 -16.87 1.50
N LEU A 4 -10.78 -15.99 2.33
CA LEU A 4 -10.46 -15.89 3.75
C LEU A 4 -11.74 -16.07 4.57
N ARG A 5 -11.84 -17.17 5.33
CA ARG A 5 -13.04 -17.48 6.16
C ARG A 5 -14.36 -17.40 5.39
N GLY A 6 -14.37 -17.88 4.14
CA GLY A 6 -15.53 -17.86 3.26
C GLY A 6 -15.82 -16.51 2.57
N GLN A 7 -15.01 -15.47 2.81
CA GLN A 7 -15.10 -14.18 2.12
C GLN A 7 -14.06 -14.10 0.99
N VAL A 8 -14.47 -13.55 -0.16
CA VAL A 8 -13.55 -13.28 -1.27
C VAL A 8 -12.87 -11.94 -1.04
N VAL A 9 -11.54 -11.97 -0.92
CA VAL A 9 -10.71 -10.80 -0.66
C VAL A 9 -9.91 -10.45 -1.91
N PRO A 10 -10.08 -9.24 -2.49
CA PRO A 10 -9.24 -8.75 -3.58
C PRO A 10 -7.80 -8.59 -3.12
N LEU A 11 -6.86 -8.73 -4.05
CA LEU A 11 -5.43 -8.54 -3.78
C LEU A 11 -4.90 -7.34 -4.55
N ILE A 12 -4.05 -6.56 -3.90
CA ILE A 12 -3.24 -5.51 -4.51
C ILE A 12 -1.77 -5.89 -4.32
N ARG A 13 -1.00 -5.99 -5.40
CA ARG A 13 0.46 -6.13 -5.31
C ARG A 13 1.07 -4.75 -5.13
N VAL A 14 1.65 -4.51 -3.96
CA VAL A 14 2.16 -3.17 -3.59
C VAL A 14 3.28 -2.73 -4.54
N GLY A 15 4.22 -3.61 -4.85
CA GLY A 15 5.29 -3.33 -5.81
C GLY A 15 4.76 -2.94 -7.20
N GLU A 16 3.74 -3.64 -7.72
CA GLU A 16 3.14 -3.30 -9.01
C GLU A 16 2.36 -1.99 -8.98
N PHE A 17 1.63 -1.74 -7.89
CA PHE A 17 0.87 -0.50 -7.71
C PHE A 17 1.79 0.74 -7.74
N PHE A 18 2.96 0.65 -7.10
CA PHE A 18 3.96 1.71 -7.08
C PHE A 18 5.04 1.59 -8.16
N ARG A 19 4.91 0.63 -9.09
CA ARG A 19 5.88 0.38 -10.19
C ARG A 19 7.32 0.19 -9.72
N LEU A 20 7.48 -0.53 -8.60
CA LEU A 20 8.77 -0.87 -8.04
C LEU A 20 9.33 -2.11 -8.75
N ASP A 21 10.57 -2.00 -9.22
CA ASP A 21 11.36 -3.16 -9.66
C ASP A 21 11.96 -3.84 -8.45
N ALA A 22 11.14 -4.66 -7.78
CA ALA A 22 11.55 -5.50 -6.67
C ALA A 22 11.66 -6.97 -7.12
N PRO A 23 12.73 -7.70 -6.73
CA PRO A 23 12.83 -9.13 -6.93
C PRO A 23 11.65 -9.86 -6.31
N ARG A 24 11.05 -10.79 -7.05
CA ARG A 24 9.92 -11.58 -6.58
C ARG A 24 10.40 -12.96 -6.20
N ASP A 25 10.10 -13.40 -4.98
CA ASP A 25 10.22 -14.81 -4.60
C ASP A 25 8.93 -15.52 -5.03
N PRO A 26 8.95 -16.38 -6.06
CA PRO A 26 7.75 -17.07 -6.52
C PRO A 26 7.24 -18.12 -5.50
N GLU A 27 8.09 -18.57 -4.57
CA GLU A 27 7.75 -19.60 -3.59
C GLU A 27 7.18 -19.01 -2.29
N LYS A 28 7.35 -17.71 -2.06
CA LYS A 28 6.86 -17.02 -0.87
C LYS A 28 5.98 -15.84 -1.23
N VAL A 29 4.71 -15.93 -0.82
CA VAL A 29 3.75 -14.83 -0.96
C VAL A 29 3.28 -14.44 0.43
N MET A 30 3.57 -13.21 0.83
CA MET A 30 3.06 -12.64 2.08
C MET A 30 1.96 -11.64 1.78
N ILE A 31 0.86 -11.77 2.53
CA ILE A 31 -0.35 -10.97 2.33
C ILE A 31 -0.73 -10.32 3.65
N VAL A 32 -0.73 -8.99 3.69
CA VAL A 32 -1.25 -8.20 4.81
C VAL A 32 -2.71 -7.88 4.54
N ILE A 33 -3.62 -8.34 5.41
CA ILE A 33 -5.04 -8.05 5.29
C ILE A 33 -5.34 -6.74 6.01
N VAL A 34 -5.84 -5.76 5.26
CA VAL A 34 -6.31 -4.48 5.82
C VAL A 34 -7.81 -4.34 5.60
N GLY A 35 -8.48 -3.76 6.59
CA GLY A 35 -9.94 -3.63 6.61
C GLY A 35 -10.37 -2.17 6.77
N LEU A 36 -11.39 -1.76 6.01
CA LEU A 36 -12.04 -0.47 6.15
C LEU A 36 -13.54 -0.63 5.97
N GLN A 37 -14.33 -0.18 6.95
CA GLN A 37 -15.80 -0.17 6.91
C GLN A 37 -16.40 -1.53 6.45
N GLY A 38 -15.89 -2.64 6.99
CA GLY A 38 -16.37 -3.99 6.67
C GLY A 38 -15.89 -4.56 5.32
N ARG A 39 -15.14 -3.79 4.52
CA ARG A 39 -14.44 -4.27 3.33
C ARG A 39 -13.00 -4.66 3.67
N GLN A 40 -12.44 -5.64 2.96
CA GLN A 40 -11.08 -6.12 3.19
C GLN A 40 -10.28 -6.15 1.90
N VAL A 41 -9.00 -5.80 1.93
CA VAL A 41 -8.09 -6.03 0.80
C VAL A 41 -6.82 -6.69 1.31
N GLY A 42 -6.27 -7.61 0.52
CA GLY A 42 -4.98 -8.21 0.77
C GLY A 42 -3.89 -7.42 0.04
N LEU A 43 -2.92 -6.91 0.78
CA LEU A 43 -1.72 -6.29 0.24
C LEU A 43 -0.64 -7.35 0.12
N VAL A 44 -0.22 -7.66 -1.11
CA VAL A 44 0.92 -8.55 -1.34
C VAL A 44 2.20 -7.74 -1.15
N VAL A 45 3.02 -8.16 -0.20
CA VAL A 45 4.25 -7.48 0.25
C VAL A 45 5.42 -8.45 0.27
N ASP A 46 6.64 -7.92 0.25
CA ASP A 46 7.87 -8.72 0.26
C ASP A 46 8.24 -9.18 1.68
N SER A 47 8.06 -8.29 2.66
CA SER A 47 8.37 -8.55 4.07
C SER A 47 7.36 -7.88 5.01
N PHE A 48 7.21 -8.41 6.23
CA PHE A 48 6.43 -7.79 7.31
C PHE A 48 7.34 -7.61 8.52
N GLN A 49 7.51 -6.35 8.93
CA GLN A 49 8.47 -5.97 9.99
C GLN A 49 7.81 -5.78 11.37
N GLY A 50 6.51 -6.04 11.50
CA GLY A 50 5.77 -5.82 12.73
C GLY A 50 5.21 -4.40 12.86
N GLU A 51 4.84 -4.06 14.10
CA GLU A 51 4.31 -2.75 14.48
C GLU A 51 5.46 -1.86 14.99
N GLN A 52 5.42 -0.57 14.65
CA GLN A 52 6.42 0.40 15.07
C GLN A 52 5.77 1.77 15.32
N GLU A 53 6.20 2.45 16.37
CA GLU A 53 5.87 3.86 16.59
C GLU A 53 6.66 4.76 15.64
N ILE A 54 5.95 5.66 14.94
CA ILE A 54 6.53 6.56 13.95
C ILE A 54 6.04 7.99 14.13
N VAL A 55 6.84 8.95 13.65
CA VAL A 55 6.44 10.36 13.57
C VAL A 55 6.12 10.69 12.12
N ILE A 56 4.84 10.94 11.84
CA ILE A 56 4.38 11.25 10.49
C ILE A 56 4.84 12.66 10.09
N LYS A 57 5.46 12.75 8.91
CA LYS A 57 5.80 13.96 8.19
C LYS A 57 4.86 14.09 6.98
N PRO A 58 3.94 15.07 6.96
CA PRO A 58 3.08 15.29 5.81
C PRO A 58 3.92 15.64 4.58
N LEU A 59 3.69 14.96 3.46
CA LEU A 59 4.36 15.26 2.18
C LEU A 59 3.65 16.36 1.39
N SER A 60 2.39 16.66 1.75
CA SER A 60 1.56 17.68 1.11
C SER A 60 2.23 19.03 1.02
N ASP A 61 3.02 19.38 2.03
CA ASP A 61 3.56 20.72 2.22
C ASP A 61 4.82 20.96 1.38
N VAL A 62 5.42 19.89 0.83
CA VAL A 62 6.70 19.95 0.10
C VAL A 62 6.54 19.53 -1.36
N ILE A 63 5.74 18.50 -1.62
CA ILE A 63 5.62 17.85 -2.95
C ILE A 63 4.17 17.59 -3.37
N GLY A 64 3.19 18.05 -2.59
CA GLY A 64 1.77 17.87 -2.89
C GLY A 64 1.26 16.45 -2.64
N ARG A 65 0.10 16.12 -3.21
CA ARG A 65 -0.57 14.83 -2.99
C ARG A 65 -0.04 13.77 -3.95
N ILE A 66 0.53 12.70 -3.41
CA ILE A 66 0.97 11.53 -4.17
C ILE A 66 -0.11 10.44 -4.06
N PRO A 67 -0.66 9.94 -5.19
CA PRO A 67 -1.66 8.87 -5.15
C PRO A 67 -1.17 7.65 -4.38
N GLY A 68 -1.97 7.19 -3.42
CA GLY A 68 -1.65 6.02 -2.60
C GLY A 68 -0.67 6.27 -1.44
N ILE A 69 -0.20 7.51 -1.23
CA ILE A 69 0.70 7.88 -0.13
C ILE A 69 0.03 8.96 0.74
N SER A 70 0.03 8.77 2.06
CA SER A 70 -0.51 9.73 3.04
C SER A 70 0.57 10.59 3.71
N GLY A 71 1.84 10.15 3.67
CA GLY A 71 2.97 10.88 4.25
C GLY A 71 4.26 10.08 4.20
N ALA A 72 5.27 10.57 4.92
CA ALA A 72 6.53 9.87 5.14
C ALA A 72 6.92 9.88 6.62
N THR A 73 7.87 9.06 7.00
CA THR A 73 8.52 9.07 8.32
C THR A 73 10.01 8.83 8.16
N ILE A 74 10.78 9.25 9.15
CA ILE A 74 12.17 8.86 9.30
C ILE A 74 12.20 7.76 10.36
N LEU A 75 12.74 6.60 10.01
CA LEU A 75 12.90 5.46 10.93
C LEU A 75 14.11 5.69 11.87
N GLY A 76 14.20 4.91 12.95
CA GLY A 76 15.28 5.04 13.93
C GLY A 76 16.69 4.82 13.38
N ASN A 77 16.82 4.17 12.21
CA ASN A 77 18.07 4.00 11.48
C ASN A 77 18.37 5.15 10.49
N GLY A 78 17.56 6.21 10.48
CA GLY A 78 17.69 7.35 9.58
C GLY A 78 17.11 7.15 8.18
N SER A 79 16.60 5.96 7.84
CA SER A 79 15.97 5.73 6.54
C SER A 79 14.59 6.39 6.43
N ILE A 80 14.23 6.79 5.22
CA ILE A 80 12.91 7.37 4.93
C ILE A 80 11.96 6.23 4.55
N SER A 81 10.77 6.24 5.13
CA SER A 81 9.69 5.31 4.79
C SER A 81 8.43 6.08 4.40
N LEU A 82 7.73 5.58 3.38
CA LEU A 82 6.45 6.14 2.93
C LEU A 82 5.29 5.46 3.65
N ILE A 83 4.27 6.24 3.99
CA ILE A 83 3.04 5.76 4.61
C ILE A 83 1.99 5.60 3.51
N ILE A 84 1.48 4.39 3.36
CA ILE A 84 0.48 4.05 2.35
C ILE A 84 -0.90 4.54 2.79
N ASP A 85 -1.64 5.19 1.88
CA ASP A 85 -3.05 5.53 2.06
C ASP A 85 -3.93 4.30 1.79
N VAL A 86 -4.16 3.52 2.85
CA VAL A 86 -5.01 2.32 2.82
C VAL A 86 -6.45 2.63 2.43
N HIS A 87 -6.98 3.81 2.78
CA HIS A 87 -8.35 4.18 2.43
C HIS A 87 -8.53 4.26 0.92
N SER A 88 -7.62 4.96 0.23
CA SER A 88 -7.63 5.07 -1.23
C SER A 88 -7.46 3.71 -1.90
N LEU A 89 -6.62 2.82 -1.35
CA LEU A 89 -6.43 1.48 -1.90
C LEU A 89 -7.68 0.60 -1.77
N VAL A 90 -8.34 0.60 -0.60
CA VAL A 90 -9.57 -0.19 -0.38
C VAL A 90 -10.71 0.35 -1.26
N ALA A 91 -10.86 1.68 -1.38
CA ALA A 91 -11.88 2.29 -2.23
C ALA A 91 -11.71 1.88 -3.71
N GLY A 92 -10.47 1.95 -4.22
CA GLY A 92 -10.12 1.56 -5.57
C GLY A 92 -10.33 0.06 -5.87
N ALA A 93 -10.07 -0.82 -4.90
CA ALA A 93 -10.25 -2.26 -5.06
C ALA A 93 -11.72 -2.70 -5.22
N TYR A 94 -12.66 -1.91 -4.69
CA TYR A 94 -14.09 -2.23 -4.65
C TYR A 94 -14.95 -1.32 -5.54
N GLY A 95 -14.34 -0.55 -6.45
CA GLY A 95 -15.05 0.22 -7.48
C GLY A 95 -15.68 1.53 -7.02
N ALA A 96 -15.31 2.06 -5.85
CA ALA A 96 -15.72 3.41 -5.42
C ALA A 96 -14.65 4.43 -5.82
N GLY A 97 -14.76 4.94 -7.05
CA GLY A 97 -13.85 5.96 -7.57
C GLY A 97 -12.58 5.36 -8.18
N LYS A 98 -12.14 5.94 -9.29
CA LYS A 98 -10.92 5.58 -10.02
C LYS A 98 -9.83 5.20 -9.03
N ALA A 99 -9.48 3.91 -8.95
CA ALA A 99 -8.12 3.56 -8.56
C ALA A 99 -7.27 4.30 -9.60
N THR A 100 -6.76 5.47 -9.23
CA THR A 100 -5.91 6.27 -10.09
C THR A 100 -4.75 5.37 -10.39
N ARG A 101 -4.85 4.71 -11.55
CA ARG A 101 -3.78 4.10 -12.30
C ARG A 101 -2.70 5.16 -12.26
N ALA A 102 -1.74 5.02 -11.33
CA ALA A 102 -0.78 6.06 -11.07
C ALA A 102 -0.02 6.22 -12.37
N GLU A 103 -0.38 7.22 -13.17
CA GLU A 103 0.32 7.60 -14.40
C GLU A 103 1.63 8.22 -13.93
N PHE A 104 2.60 7.38 -13.56
CA PHE A 104 4.00 7.76 -13.64
C PHE A 104 4.36 7.80 -15.13
N SER A 105 3.85 8.80 -15.83
CA SER A 105 4.36 9.19 -17.14
C SER A 105 5.63 9.97 -16.89
N GLY A 106 6.73 9.45 -17.43
CA GLY A 106 8.07 10.02 -17.52
C GLY A 106 8.35 11.29 -16.73
N VAL A 107 9.16 11.13 -15.68
CA VAL A 107 10.40 11.91 -15.58
C VAL A 107 11.55 10.91 -15.56
#